data_AF-A0A520Y6F9-F1
#
_entry.id   AF-A0A520Y6F9-F1
#
_cell.length_a   1.000
_cell.length_b   1.000
_cell.length_c   1.000
_cell.angle_alpha   90.00
_cell.angle_beta   90.00
_cell.angle_gamma   90.00
#
_symmetry.space_group_name_H-M   'P 1'
#
loop_
_entity.id
_entity.type
_entity.pdbx_description
1 polymer ?
#
loop_
_entity_poly.entity_id
_entity_poly.type
_entity_poly.pdbx_seq_one_letter_code
_entity_poly.pdbx_strand_id
1 'polypeptide(L)'
;MFILLGLAGLAQAAQTPPPAAVHTPGTPQFEVQCMVALNQSAAQQQDPQARMQMTGIAMFYTARVDLLAQQDAQLTEAVQAAIDGMAGQTLGAITQACAQHMGERLGRFQRLAQQAQTDGQ
;
A
#
# COMPACT_ATOMS: atom_id res chain seq x y z
N MET A 1 -36.59 -47.72 13.72
CA MET A 1 -35.33 -47.92 12.97
C MET A 1 -35.20 -46.78 11.98
N PHE A 2 -34.09 -46.02 12.09
CA PHE A 2 -33.56 -44.90 11.27
C PHE A 2 -34.28 -43.54 11.20
N ILE A 3 -33.76 -42.64 12.06
CA ILE A 3 -33.64 -41.18 11.94
C ILE A 3 -32.85 -40.83 10.67
N LEU A 4 -33.17 -39.73 9.97
CA LEU A 4 -32.17 -38.90 9.26
C LEU A 4 -32.76 -37.51 8.95
N LEU A 5 -32.50 -36.59 9.88
CA LEU A 5 -32.57 -35.14 9.69
C LEU A 5 -31.55 -34.72 8.63
N GLY A 6 -32.00 -34.44 7.42
CA GLY A 6 -31.21 -33.77 6.40
C GLY A 6 -31.31 -32.26 6.57
N LEU A 7 -30.64 -31.71 7.59
CA LEU A 7 -30.27 -30.31 7.64
C LEU A 7 -29.39 -30.04 6.42
N ALA A 8 -30.00 -29.66 5.30
CA ALA A 8 -29.33 -28.98 4.21
C ALA A 8 -28.88 -27.62 4.75
N GLY A 9 -27.79 -27.65 5.51
CA GLY A 9 -27.04 -26.48 5.90
C GLY A 9 -26.78 -25.71 4.64
N LEU A 10 -27.37 -24.52 4.58
CA LEU A 10 -26.91 -23.44 3.75
C LEU A 10 -25.42 -23.30 4.05
N ALA A 11 -24.60 -23.96 3.23
CA ALA A 11 -23.23 -23.54 3.03
C ALA A 11 -23.33 -22.17 2.37
N GLN A 12 -23.63 -21.14 3.18
CA GLN A 12 -22.99 -19.86 2.98
C GLN A 12 -21.51 -20.18 3.04
N ALA A 13 -20.96 -20.50 1.87
CA ALA A 13 -19.65 -20.02 1.53
C ALA A 13 -19.72 -18.53 1.81
N ALA A 14 -19.36 -18.15 3.03
CA ALA A 14 -18.82 -16.86 3.32
C ALA A 14 -17.74 -16.71 2.27
N GLN A 15 -18.09 -16.04 1.18
CA GLN A 15 -17.15 -15.53 0.21
C GLN A 15 -16.35 -14.56 1.05
N THR A 16 -15.33 -15.08 1.75
CA THR A 16 -14.28 -14.25 2.29
C THR A 16 -13.87 -13.41 1.11
N PRO A 17 -14.07 -12.08 1.17
CA PRO A 17 -13.67 -11.21 0.08
C PRO A 17 -12.23 -11.62 -0.26
N PRO A 18 -11.91 -11.82 -1.55
CA PRO A 18 -10.56 -12.21 -1.94
C PRO A 18 -9.61 -11.27 -1.18
N PRO A 19 -8.53 -11.78 -0.56
CA PRO A 19 -7.60 -10.94 0.18
C PRO A 19 -7.30 -9.77 -0.74
N ALA A 20 -7.72 -8.56 -0.33
CA ALA A 20 -7.66 -7.37 -1.17
C ALA A 20 -6.27 -7.38 -1.77
N ALA A 21 -6.14 -7.35 -3.09
CA ALA A 21 -4.87 -7.56 -3.78
C ALA A 21 -3.90 -6.43 -3.41
N VAL A 22 -3.29 -6.59 -2.24
CA VAL A 22 -2.19 -5.83 -1.71
C VAL A 22 -1.09 -5.94 -2.74
N HIS A 23 -0.32 -4.88 -2.91
CA HIS A 23 0.91 -4.87 -3.71
C HIS A 23 0.80 -4.51 -5.19
N THR A 24 -0.31 -4.03 -5.76
CA THR A 24 -0.20 -3.45 -7.12
C THR A 24 0.48 -2.07 -7.01
N PRO A 25 1.78 -1.95 -7.35
CA PRO A 25 2.53 -0.73 -7.03
C PRO A 25 2.04 0.42 -7.91
N GLY A 26 1.96 1.62 -7.34
CA GLY A 26 1.48 2.80 -8.04
C GLY A 26 -0.05 2.96 -8.08
N THR A 27 -0.82 2.04 -7.49
CA THR A 27 -2.27 2.21 -7.28
C THR A 27 -2.57 3.10 -6.08
N PRO A 28 -3.72 3.80 -6.04
CA PRO A 28 -4.11 4.62 -4.90
C PRO A 28 -4.07 3.89 -3.55
N GLN A 29 -4.53 2.64 -3.55
CA GLN A 29 -4.56 1.75 -2.39
C GLN A 29 -3.15 1.51 -1.85
N PHE A 30 -2.20 1.22 -2.76
CA PHE A 30 -0.80 0.99 -2.41
C PHE A 30 -0.15 2.25 -1.81
N GLU A 31 -0.44 3.44 -2.34
CA GLU A 31 0.08 4.69 -1.79
C GLU A 31 -0.41 4.93 -0.36
N VAL A 32 -1.69 4.65 -0.09
CA VAL A 32 -2.27 4.75 1.26
C VAL A 32 -1.65 3.72 2.21
N GLN A 33 -1.48 2.46 1.77
CA GLN A 33 -0.82 1.42 2.56
C GLN A 33 0.61 1.82 2.93
N CYS A 34 1.36 2.37 1.96
CA CYS A 34 2.71 2.85 2.20
C CYS A 34 2.76 4.01 3.18
N MET A 35 1.88 5.01 3.00
CA MET A 35 1.76 6.12 3.94
C MET A 35 1.52 5.60 5.37
N VAL A 36 0.55 4.70 5.56
CA VAL A 36 0.20 4.18 6.89
C VAL A 36 1.33 3.34 7.49
N ALA A 37 1.90 2.40 6.73
CA ALA A 37 2.96 1.52 7.21
C ALA A 37 4.24 2.29 7.57
N LEU A 38 4.60 3.31 6.78
CA LEU A 38 5.78 4.14 7.03
C LEU A 38 5.60 5.04 8.25
N ASN A 39 4.42 5.65 8.43
CA ASN A 39 4.12 6.44 9.63
C ASN A 39 4.18 5.57 10.90
N GLN A 40 3.62 4.36 10.87
CA GLN A 40 3.71 3.43 11.99
C GLN A 40 5.15 2.98 12.25
N SER A 41 5.91 2.67 11.19
CA SER A 41 7.31 2.27 11.29
C SER A 41 8.19 3.41 11.84
N ALA A 42 7.95 4.65 11.43
CA ALA A 42 8.64 5.83 11.96
C ALA A 42 8.34 6.06 13.45
N ALA A 43 7.09 5.88 13.87
CA ALA A 43 6.69 6.01 15.28
C ALA A 43 7.35 4.95 16.17
N GLN A 44 7.60 3.75 15.65
CA GLN A 44 8.29 2.68 16.37
C GLN A 44 9.82 2.78 16.32
N GLN A 45 10.38 3.68 15.49
CA GLN A 45 11.83 3.80 15.35
C GLN A 45 12.46 4.56 16.51
N GLN A 46 13.50 3.95 17.11
CA GLN A 46 14.25 4.53 18.21
C GLN A 46 15.40 5.41 17.73
N ASP A 47 15.98 5.09 16.56
CA ASP A 47 17.05 5.88 15.96
C ASP A 47 16.49 7.17 15.33
N PRO A 48 16.95 8.37 15.75
CA PRO A 48 16.47 9.64 15.23
C PRO A 48 16.71 9.81 13.73
N GLN A 49 17.82 9.29 13.22
CA GLN A 49 18.19 9.44 11.81
C GLN A 49 17.31 8.56 10.92
N ALA A 50 17.12 7.29 11.28
CA ALA A 50 16.18 6.39 10.64
C ALA A 50 14.74 6.91 10.72
N ARG A 51 14.34 7.48 11.86
CA ARG A 51 13.02 8.13 12.01
C ARG A 51 12.85 9.27 11.01
N MET A 52 13.81 10.18 10.90
CA MET A 52 13.73 11.28 9.93
C MET A 52 13.64 10.77 8.48
N GLN A 53 14.43 9.76 8.12
CA GLN A 53 14.38 9.16 6.78
C GLN A 53 13.00 8.55 6.50
N MET A 54 12.47 7.75 7.42
CA MET A 54 11.13 7.15 7.31
C MET A 54 10.05 8.22 7.19
N THR A 55 10.13 9.30 7.98
CA THR A 55 9.19 10.42 7.91
C THR A 55 9.25 11.11 6.55
N GLY A 56 10.43 11.32 5.97
CA GLY A 56 10.56 11.90 4.63
C GLY A 56 9.91 11.02 3.55
N ILE A 57 10.07 9.71 3.64
CA ILE A 57 9.42 8.74 2.75
C ILE A 57 7.89 8.75 2.99
N ALA A 58 7.44 8.83 4.24
CA ALA A 58 6.02 8.92 4.56
C ALA A 58 5.39 10.19 3.96
N MET A 59 6.05 11.35 4.08
CA MET A 59 5.58 12.62 3.49
C MET A 59 5.42 12.53 1.96
N PHE A 60 6.34 11.84 1.27
CA PHE A 60 6.21 11.62 -0.16
C PHE A 60 4.91 10.88 -0.51
N TYR A 61 4.59 9.82 0.23
CA TYR A 61 3.34 9.07 0.02
C TYR A 61 2.12 9.88 0.45
N THR A 62 2.19 10.67 1.54
CA THR A 62 1.13 11.59 1.95
C THR A 62 0.77 12.58 0.85
N ALA A 63 1.77 13.21 0.21
CA ALA A 63 1.52 14.14 -0.90
C ALA A 63 0.81 13.45 -2.09
N ARG A 64 1.10 12.17 -2.33
CA ARG A 64 0.40 11.40 -3.37
C ARG A 64 -1.03 11.06 -2.99
N VAL A 65 -1.26 10.71 -1.73
CA VAL A 65 -2.60 10.50 -1.19
C VAL A 65 -3.42 11.79 -1.24
N ASP A 66 -2.82 12.95 -0.98
CA ASP A 66 -3.48 14.26 -1.13
C ASP A 66 -3.87 14.56 -2.58
N LEU A 67 -3.00 14.27 -3.55
CA LEU A 67 -3.33 14.36 -4.98
C LEU A 67 -4.47 13.41 -5.39
N LEU A 68 -4.62 12.28 -4.70
CA LEU A 68 -5.75 11.35 -4.90
C LEU A 68 -7.02 11.87 -4.22
N ALA A 69 -6.90 12.54 -3.07
CA ALA A 69 -8.00 13.19 -2.37
C ALA A 69 -8.64 14.29 -3.22
N GLN A 70 -7.84 15.02 -3.99
CA GLN A 70 -8.34 16.02 -4.95
C GLN A 70 -9.17 15.40 -6.09
N GLN A 71 -9.13 14.08 -6.27
CA GLN A 71 -9.94 13.30 -7.23
C GLN A 71 -11.13 12.57 -6.54
N ASP A 72 -11.35 12.89 -5.25
CA ASP A 72 -12.45 12.61 -4.30
C ASP A 72 -13.08 11.20 -4.31
N ALA A 73 -13.68 10.76 -5.43
CA ALA A 73 -14.39 9.48 -5.51
C ALA A 73 -13.48 8.26 -5.28
N GLN A 74 -12.17 8.38 -5.53
CA GLN A 74 -11.22 7.27 -5.42
C GLN A 74 -10.59 7.13 -4.03
N LEU A 75 -10.62 8.18 -3.19
CA LEU A 75 -9.85 8.16 -1.95
C LEU A 75 -10.48 7.26 -0.90
N THR A 76 -11.79 7.36 -0.67
CA THR A 76 -12.48 6.56 0.35
C THR A 76 -12.37 5.06 0.05
N GLU A 77 -12.60 4.67 -1.21
CA GLU A 77 -12.43 3.28 -1.66
C GLU A 77 -10.97 2.83 -1.52
N ALA A 78 -10.00 3.69 -1.88
CA ALA A 78 -8.59 3.38 -1.75
C ALA A 78 -8.16 3.19 -0.29
N VAL A 79 -8.69 4.01 0.63
CA VAL A 79 -8.43 3.88 2.07
C VAL A 79 -9.02 2.60 2.63
N GLN A 80 -10.27 2.28 2.26
CA GLN A 80 -10.90 1.04 2.72
C GLN A 80 -10.14 -0.20 2.21
N ALA A 81 -9.84 -0.25 0.91
CA ALA A 81 -9.05 -1.32 0.32
C ALA A 81 -7.61 -1.39 0.88
N ALA A 82 -7.03 -0.24 1.24
CA ALA A 82 -5.74 -0.20 1.91
C ALA A 82 -5.80 -0.87 3.29
N ILE A 83 -6.79 -0.54 4.12
CA ILE A 83 -6.99 -1.13 5.44
C ILE A 83 -7.23 -2.64 5.33
N ASP A 84 -8.11 -3.05 4.43
CA ASP A 84 -8.43 -4.47 4.22
C ASP A 84 -7.20 -5.23 3.70
N GLY A 85 -6.38 -4.60 2.86
CA GLY A 85 -5.13 -5.17 2.36
C GLY A 85 -4.00 -5.22 3.40
N MET A 86 -4.01 -4.37 4.42
CA MET A 86 -3.04 -4.47 5.52
C MET A 86 -3.41 -5.59 6.51
N ALA A 87 -4.66 -6.04 6.52
CA ALA A 87 -5.11 -7.10 7.42
C ALA A 87 -4.36 -8.42 7.14
N GLY A 88 -3.67 -8.93 8.16
CA GLY A 88 -2.88 -10.17 8.04
C GLY A 88 -1.47 -9.98 7.44
N GLN A 89 -1.07 -8.75 7.12
CA GLN A 89 0.29 -8.44 6.67
C GLN A 89 1.17 -7.89 7.79
N THR A 90 2.47 -8.14 7.69
CA THR A 90 3.44 -7.51 8.59
C THR A 90 3.79 -6.12 8.08
N LEU A 91 3.97 -5.17 9.00
CA LEU A 91 4.46 -3.83 8.67
C LEU A 91 5.78 -3.89 7.89
N GLY A 92 6.65 -4.84 8.21
CA GLY A 92 7.92 -5.06 7.50
C GLY A 92 7.75 -5.38 6.02
N ALA A 93 6.81 -6.28 5.67
CA ALA A 93 6.55 -6.65 4.28
C ALA A 93 6.02 -5.47 3.46
N ILE A 94 5.08 -4.72 4.02
CA ILE A 94 4.51 -3.53 3.37
C ILE A 94 5.61 -2.47 3.18
N THR A 95 6.35 -2.13 4.24
CA THR A 95 7.42 -1.13 4.19
C THR A 95 8.51 -1.51 3.17
N GLN A 96 8.88 -2.79 3.08
CA GLN A 96 9.82 -3.27 2.08
C GLN A 96 9.29 -3.07 0.65
N ALA A 97 8.04 -3.43 0.38
CA ALA A 97 7.42 -3.20 -0.93
C ALA A 97 7.39 -1.71 -1.30
N CYS A 98 7.09 -0.84 -0.34
CA CYS A 98 7.10 0.62 -0.51
C CYS A 98 8.49 1.17 -0.85
N ALA A 99 9.54 0.65 -0.20
CA ALA A 99 10.92 1.02 -0.46
C ALA A 99 11.38 0.56 -1.85
N GLN A 100 11.03 -0.67 -2.25
CA GLN A 100 11.31 -1.20 -3.60
C GLN A 100 10.65 -0.35 -4.68
N HIS A 101 9.35 -0.06 -4.54
CA HIS A 101 8.62 0.76 -5.50
C HIS A 101 9.22 2.17 -5.64
N MET A 102 9.59 2.78 -4.52
CA MET A 102 10.26 4.08 -4.52
C MET A 102 11.62 4.02 -5.21
N GLY A 103 12.43 3.00 -4.93
CA GLY A 103 13.73 2.78 -5.56
C GLY A 103 13.63 2.62 -7.08
N GLU A 104 12.68 1.81 -7.56
CA GLU A 104 12.42 1.64 -9.00
C GLU A 104 12.01 2.94 -9.68
N ARG A 105 11.16 3.74 -9.01
CA ARG A 105 10.76 5.07 -9.51
C ARG A 105 11.93 6.01 -9.60
N LEU A 106 12.75 6.10 -8.56
CA LEU A 106 13.95 6.93 -8.56
C LEU A 106 14.90 6.53 -9.68
N GLY A 107 15.10 5.22 -9.90
CA GLY A 107 15.89 4.71 -11.01
C GLY A 107 15.33 5.11 -12.39
N ARG A 108 13.99 5.11 -12.56
CA ARG A 108 13.36 5.62 -13.79
C ARG A 108 13.59 7.12 -13.97
N PHE A 109 13.40 7.93 -12.93
CA PHE A 109 13.66 9.37 -13.00
C PHE A 109 15.11 9.70 -13.31
N GLN A 110 16.07 8.98 -12.72
CA GLN A 110 17.49 9.16 -13.02
C GLN A 110 17.82 8.85 -14.49
N ARG A 111 17.25 7.78 -15.05
CA ARG A 111 17.41 7.46 -16.47
C ARG A 111 16.80 8.51 -17.38
N LEU A 112 15.59 8.99 -17.07
CA LEU A 112 14.95 10.06 -17.82
C LEU A 112 15.76 11.36 -17.77
N ALA A 113 16.30 11.70 -16.60
CA ALA A 113 17.17 12.87 -16.44
C ALA A 113 18.46 12.75 -17.26
N GLN A 114 19.07 11.55 -17.30
CA GLN A 114 20.24 11.30 -18.14
C GLN A 114 19.91 11.41 -19.64
N GLN A 115 18.78 10.85 -20.08
CA GLN A 115 18.32 10.98 -21.46
C GLN A 115 18.08 12.44 -21.85
N ALA A 116 17.39 13.21 -21.01
CA ALA A 116 17.17 14.64 -21.26
C ALA A 116 18.47 15.45 -21.36
N GLN A 117 19.55 15.05 -20.67
CA GLN A 117 20.87 15.67 -20.76
C GLN A 117 21.64 15.26 -22.03
N THR A 118 21.31 14.10 -22.61
CA THR A 118 21.94 13.62 -23.86
C THR A 118 21.21 14.13 -25.10
N ASP A 119 19.88 14.25 -25.05
CA ASP A 119 19.05 14.79 -26.15
C ASP A 119 19.11 16.33 -26.26
N GLY A 120 19.61 17.01 -25.22
CA GLY A 120 19.81 18.46 -25.19
C GLY A 120 21.17 18.94 -25.72
N GLN A 121 22.01 18.04 -26.25
CA GLN A 121 23.29 18.33 -26.92
C GLN A 121 23.19 18.07 -28.42
#